data_AF-A0A0C1S9L0-F1
#
_entry.id   AF-A0A0C1S9L0-F1
#
_cell.length_a   1.000
_cell.length_b   1.000
_cell.length_c   1.000
_cell.angle_alpha   90.00
_cell.angle_beta   90.00
_cell.angle_gamma   90.00
#
_symmetry.space_group_name_H-M   'P 1'
#
loop_
_entity.id
_entity.type
_entity.pdbx_description
1 polymer ?
#
loop_
_entity_poly.entity_id
_entity_poly.type
_entity_poly.pdbx_seq_one_letter_code
_entity_poly.pdbx_strand_id
1 'polypeptide(L)'
;MKLIRREKKGDCKLNNLPSILQRIYSSRGISSEEDLELSIRSLLDYRLLTDIKKAVNLLIRALYDKWRIVVVGDFDVDGATSTALLIRILKKLGYNSVDYFIPNRFKDGYGLTKTTVQKVIKKKFN
;
A
#
# COMPACT_ATOMS: atom_id res chain seq x y z
N MET A 1 -23.99 24.35 9.20
CA MET A 1 -23.33 23.57 8.14
C MET A 1 -23.26 24.42 6.88
N LYS A 2 -22.08 24.84 6.43
CA LYS A 2 -21.93 25.70 5.23
C LYS A 2 -21.79 24.77 4.01
N LEU A 3 -22.69 24.88 3.04
CA LEU A 3 -22.60 24.12 1.80
C LEU A 3 -21.42 24.67 0.97
N ILE A 4 -20.36 23.88 0.86
CA ILE A 4 -19.21 24.21 -0.01
C ILE A 4 -19.45 23.53 -1.35
N ARG A 5 -19.66 24.34 -2.40
CA ARG A 5 -19.75 23.84 -3.78
C ARG A 5 -18.34 23.61 -4.31
N ARG A 6 -18.05 22.39 -4.76
CA ARG A 6 -16.79 22.09 -5.47
C ARG A 6 -16.82 22.76 -6.84
N GLU A 7 -15.72 23.40 -7.22
CA GLU A 7 -15.57 23.98 -8.56
C GLU A 7 -15.54 22.86 -9.62
N LYS A 8 -16.13 23.15 -10.79
CA LYS A 8 -16.09 22.24 -11.93
C LYS A 8 -14.66 22.25 -12.48
N LYS A 9 -13.93 21.13 -12.33
CA LYS A 9 -12.65 20.95 -13.03
C LYS A 9 -12.92 20.53 -14.47
N GLY A 10 -12.81 21.49 -15.39
CA GLY A 10 -12.78 21.25 -16.84
C GLY A 10 -14.07 20.73 -17.47
N ASP A 11 -14.01 20.47 -18.77
CA ASP A 11 -15.10 19.84 -19.52
C ASP A 11 -15.00 18.31 -19.44
N CYS A 12 -16.15 17.68 -19.18
CA CYS A 12 -16.28 16.23 -19.09
C CYS A 12 -16.30 15.65 -20.50
N LYS A 13 -15.39 14.72 -20.81
CA LYS A 13 -15.36 14.00 -22.09
C LYS A 13 -16.22 12.73 -22.07
N LEU A 14 -16.98 12.50 -21.01
CA LEU A 14 -17.92 11.37 -20.85
C LEU A 14 -19.25 11.65 -21.56
N ASN A 15 -19.20 11.93 -22.87
CA ASN A 15 -20.35 12.39 -23.66
C ASN A 15 -21.46 11.33 -23.77
N ASN A 16 -21.13 10.06 -23.54
CA ASN A 16 -22.06 8.93 -23.58
C ASN A 16 -22.93 8.80 -22.31
N LEU A 17 -22.71 9.64 -21.30
CA LEU A 17 -23.46 9.61 -20.03
C LEU A 17 -24.49 10.74 -19.93
N PRO A 18 -25.60 10.54 -19.20
CA PRO A 18 -26.52 11.63 -18.85
C PRO A 18 -25.82 12.84 -18.23
N SER A 19 -26.33 14.05 -18.51
CA SER A 19 -25.74 15.33 -18.07
C SER A 19 -25.58 15.43 -16.54
N ILE A 20 -26.48 14.79 -15.78
CA ILE A 20 -26.36 14.71 -14.32
C ILE A 20 -25.13 13.90 -13.89
N LEU A 21 -24.83 12.79 -14.55
CA LEU A 21 -23.66 11.97 -14.25
C LEU A 21 -22.37 12.70 -14.66
N GLN A 22 -22.34 13.34 -15.83
CA GLN A 22 -21.21 14.17 -16.26
C GLN A 22 -20.87 15.24 -15.21
N ARG A 23 -21.89 15.94 -14.69
CA ARG A 23 -21.72 16.95 -13.63
C ARG A 23 -21.17 16.34 -12.33
N ILE A 24 -21.67 15.17 -11.94
CA ILE A 24 -21.24 14.43 -10.74
C ILE A 24 -19.77 13.98 -10.87
N TYR A 25 -19.37 13.45 -12.03
CA TYR A 25 -18.00 12.99 -12.29
C TYR A 25 -17.01 14.16 -12.35
N SER A 26 -17.31 15.24 -13.08
CA SER A 26 -16.45 16.42 -13.12
C SER A 26 -16.24 17.05 -11.73
N SER A 27 -17.27 17.01 -10.86
CA SER A 27 -17.15 17.50 -9.47
C SER A 27 -16.21 16.65 -8.58
N ARG A 28 -15.85 15.45 -9.04
CA ARG A 28 -14.89 14.53 -8.39
C ARG A 28 -13.53 14.52 -9.10
N GLY A 29 -13.34 15.34 -10.13
CA GLY A 29 -12.12 15.36 -10.93
C GLY A 29 -12.02 14.23 -11.96
N ILE A 30 -13.12 13.52 -12.22
CA ILE A 30 -13.22 12.47 -13.24
C ILE A 30 -13.72 13.15 -14.53
N SER A 31 -12.91 13.11 -15.57
CA SER A 31 -13.11 13.87 -16.81
C SER A 31 -13.06 13.02 -18.07
N SER A 32 -12.52 11.81 -18.02
CA SER A 32 -12.45 10.91 -19.17
C SER A 32 -12.79 9.46 -18.80
N GLU A 33 -12.90 8.58 -19.81
CA GLU A 33 -13.18 7.16 -19.57
C GLU A 33 -12.00 6.46 -18.87
N GLU A 34 -10.77 6.93 -19.10
CA GLU A 34 -9.57 6.42 -18.43
C GLU A 34 -9.62 6.64 -16.91
N ASP A 35 -10.20 7.74 -16.44
CA ASP A 35 -10.40 8.02 -15.01
C ASP A 35 -11.38 7.03 -14.35
N LEU A 36 -12.16 6.29 -15.15
CA LEU A 36 -13.11 5.27 -14.69
C LEU A 36 -12.52 3.84 -14.73
N GLU A 37 -11.29 3.68 -15.22
CA GLU A 37 -10.64 2.37 -15.31
C GLU A 37 -10.13 1.95 -13.93
N LEU A 38 -10.83 0.98 -13.31
CA LEU A 38 -10.53 0.48 -11.97
C LEU A 38 -9.82 -0.88 -11.97
N SER A 39 -9.53 -1.47 -13.14
CA SER A 39 -8.82 -2.74 -13.19
C SER A 39 -7.34 -2.58 -12.82
N ILE A 40 -6.69 -3.71 -12.54
CA ILE A 40 -5.25 -3.77 -12.25
C ILE A 40 -4.40 -3.19 -13.39
N ARG A 41 -4.94 -3.08 -14.62
CA ARG A 41 -4.19 -2.56 -15.78
C ARG A 41 -3.92 -1.06 -15.68
N SER A 42 -4.74 -0.30 -14.96
CA SER A 42 -4.53 1.13 -14.73
C SER A 42 -3.68 1.44 -13.49
N LEU A 43 -3.21 0.43 -12.77
CA LEU A 43 -2.27 0.65 -11.68
C LEU A 43 -0.98 1.29 -12.21
N LEU A 44 -0.49 2.27 -11.46
CA LEU A 44 0.81 2.85 -11.72
C LEU A 44 1.90 1.79 -11.68
N ASP A 45 2.90 1.98 -12.52
CA ASP A 45 4.02 1.07 -12.59
C ASP A 45 4.80 1.05 -11.26
N TYR A 46 5.02 -0.15 -10.72
CA TYR A 46 5.77 -0.34 -9.48
C TYR A 46 7.18 0.28 -9.53
N ARG A 47 7.76 0.44 -10.72
CA ARG A 47 9.07 1.07 -10.95
C ARG A 47 9.11 2.55 -10.52
N LEU A 48 7.94 3.17 -10.35
CA LEU A 48 7.81 4.53 -9.83
C LEU A 48 7.98 4.62 -8.31
N LEU A 49 7.92 3.50 -7.59
CA LEU A 49 8.19 3.49 -6.15
C LEU A 49 9.65 3.85 -5.89
N THR A 50 9.87 4.85 -5.02
CA THR A 50 11.20 5.28 -4.60
C THR A 50 12.02 4.09 -4.12
N ASP A 51 13.25 3.96 -4.61
CA ASP A 51 14.21 2.93 -4.23
C ASP A 51 13.78 1.46 -4.42
N ILE A 52 12.74 1.19 -5.23
CA ILE A 52 12.22 -0.17 -5.44
C ILE A 52 13.27 -1.16 -5.94
N LYS A 53 14.17 -0.73 -6.83
CA LYS A 53 15.29 -1.56 -7.30
C LYS A 53 16.24 -1.94 -6.16
N LYS A 54 16.53 -1.02 -5.24
CA LYS A 54 17.40 -1.28 -4.08
C LYS A 54 16.72 -2.27 -3.12
N ALA A 55 15.43 -2.10 -2.87
CA ALA A 55 14.64 -2.99 -2.03
C ALA A 55 14.60 -4.42 -2.60
N VAL A 56 14.36 -4.57 -3.90
CA VAL A 56 14.38 -5.89 -4.57
C VAL A 56 15.76 -6.53 -4.47
N ASN A 57 16.85 -5.79 -4.75
CA ASN A 57 18.21 -6.32 -4.62
C ASN A 57 18.55 -6.76 -3.19
N LEU A 58 18.07 -6.01 -2.18
CA LEU A 58 18.24 -6.39 -0.78
C LEU A 58 17.50 -7.69 -0.44
N LEU A 59 16.27 -7.84 -0.94
CA LEU A 59 15.50 -9.07 -0.76
C LEU A 59 16.18 -10.26 -1.47
N ILE A 60 16.65 -10.09 -2.70
CA ILE A 60 17.39 -11.13 -3.43
C ILE A 60 18.61 -11.58 -2.63
N ARG A 61 19.40 -10.63 -2.10
CA ARG A 61 20.54 -10.94 -1.24
C ARG A 61 20.11 -11.68 0.03
N ALA A 62 19.07 -11.19 0.71
CA ALA A 62 18.53 -11.83 1.91
C ALA A 62 18.08 -13.27 1.67
N LEU A 63 17.62 -13.61 0.46
CA LEU A 63 17.26 -14.96 0.07
C LEU A 63 18.51 -15.87 -0.02
N TYR A 64 19.54 -15.42 -0.74
CA TYR A 64 20.79 -16.19 -0.91
C TYR A 64 21.55 -16.35 0.41
N ASP A 65 21.65 -15.27 1.19
CA ASP A 65 22.34 -15.23 2.47
C ASP A 65 21.49 -15.81 3.62
N LYS A 66 20.26 -16.28 3.33
CA LYS A 66 19.31 -16.90 4.28
C LYS A 66 19.04 -16.03 5.52
N TRP A 67 18.82 -14.74 5.32
CA TRP A 67 18.50 -13.83 6.42
C TRP A 67 17.14 -14.15 7.03
N ARG A 68 17.01 -13.91 8.33
CA ARG A 68 15.70 -13.84 8.97
C ARG A 68 15.04 -12.51 8.64
N ILE A 69 13.79 -12.55 8.18
CA ILE A 69 13.01 -11.36 7.83
C ILE A 69 11.84 -11.24 8.81
N VAL A 70 11.65 -10.05 9.36
CA VAL A 70 10.45 -9.70 10.13
C VAL A 70 9.71 -8.61 9.37
N VAL A 71 8.48 -8.89 8.95
CA VAL A 71 7.57 -7.91 8.37
C VAL A 71 6.93 -7.10 9.49
N VAL A 72 7.28 -5.83 9.59
CA VAL A 72 6.62 -4.89 10.53
C VAL A 72 5.44 -4.25 9.80
N GLY A 73 4.24 -4.67 10.15
CA GLY A 73 3.00 -4.17 9.57
C GLY A 73 2.40 -3.00 10.34
N ASP A 74 1.30 -2.46 9.83
CA ASP A 74 0.43 -1.54 10.58
C ASP A 74 -0.80 -2.27 11.15
N PHE A 75 -1.45 -1.66 12.14
CA PHE A 75 -2.57 -2.26 12.87
C PHE A 75 -3.93 -2.09 12.17
N ASP A 76 -4.02 -1.30 11.11
CA ASP A 76 -5.25 -1.13 10.35
C ASP A 76 -5.48 -2.26 9.32
N VAL A 77 -6.60 -2.21 8.61
CA VAL A 77 -7.00 -3.28 7.68
C VAL A 77 -6.02 -3.40 6.51
N ASP A 78 -5.49 -2.28 6.01
CA ASP A 78 -4.50 -2.30 4.92
C ASP A 78 -3.15 -2.88 5.42
N GLY A 79 -2.69 -2.45 6.60
CA GLY A 79 -1.49 -2.96 7.25
C GLY A 79 -1.55 -4.46 7.55
N ALA A 80 -2.68 -4.94 8.06
CA ALA A 80 -2.87 -6.36 8.36
C ALA A 80 -2.91 -7.22 7.10
N THR A 81 -3.65 -6.79 6.07
CA THR A 81 -3.79 -7.55 4.81
C THR A 81 -2.50 -7.56 3.99
N SER A 82 -1.83 -6.42 3.86
CA SER A 82 -0.52 -6.31 3.20
C SER A 82 0.56 -7.15 3.90
N THR A 83 0.57 -7.17 5.23
CA THR A 83 1.48 -8.01 6.03
C THR A 83 1.23 -9.49 5.77
N ALA A 84 -0.03 -9.93 5.83
CA ALA A 84 -0.40 -11.31 5.55
C ALA A 84 -0.02 -11.73 4.13
N LEU A 85 -0.25 -10.85 3.14
CA LEU A 85 0.14 -11.07 1.74
C LEU A 85 1.66 -11.22 1.61
N LEU A 86 2.44 -10.32 2.21
CA LEU A 86 3.89 -10.33 2.11
C LEU A 86 4.51 -11.58 2.73
N ILE A 87 4.04 -12.01 3.91
CA ILE A 87 4.47 -13.27 4.53
C ILE A 87 4.21 -14.46 3.58
N ARG A 88 3.01 -14.52 2.98
CA ARG A 88 2.63 -15.61 2.07
C ARG A 88 3.51 -15.63 0.82
N ILE A 89 3.78 -14.46 0.23
CA ILE A 89 4.60 -14.35 -0.97
C ILE A 89 6.06 -14.68 -0.68
N LEU A 90 6.65 -14.12 0.39
CA LEU A 90 8.05 -14.42 0.76
C LEU A 90 8.23 -15.92 1.03
N LYS A 91 7.32 -16.57 1.76
CA LYS A 91 7.40 -18.03 1.96
C LYS A 91 7.31 -18.79 0.64
N LYS A 92 6.41 -18.39 -0.27
CA LYS A 92 6.31 -18.99 -1.62
C LYS A 92 7.56 -18.77 -2.48
N LEU A 93 8.29 -17.68 -2.27
CA LEU A 93 9.54 -17.38 -2.96
C LEU A 93 10.77 -18.10 -2.37
N GLY A 94 10.58 -18.92 -1.33
CA GLY A 94 11.66 -19.74 -0.75
C GLY A 94 12.37 -19.12 0.46
N TYR A 95 11.84 -18.03 1.02
CA TYR A 95 12.34 -17.51 2.29
C TYR A 95 11.88 -18.41 3.44
N ASN A 96 12.83 -19.05 4.11
CA ASN A 96 12.55 -20.06 5.14
C ASN A 96 12.26 -19.45 6.53
N SER A 97 12.71 -18.22 6.79
CA SER A 97 12.61 -17.57 8.10
C SER A 97 11.94 -16.21 7.97
N VAL A 98 10.60 -16.23 7.91
CA VAL A 98 9.76 -15.04 7.76
C VAL A 98 8.73 -14.95 8.87
N ASP A 99 8.84 -13.89 9.65
CA ASP A 99 8.00 -13.57 10.79
C ASP A 99 7.31 -12.22 10.60
N TYR A 100 6.44 -11.85 11.53
CA TYR A 100 5.79 -10.55 11.53
C TYR A 100 5.63 -9.94 12.92
N PHE A 101 5.48 -8.63 12.91
CA PHE A 101 5.18 -7.84 14.10
C PHE A 101 4.20 -6.73 13.75
N ILE A 102 3.08 -6.69 14.45
CA ILE A 102 2.11 -5.58 14.37
C ILE A 102 2.23 -4.77 15.67
N PRO A 103 2.58 -3.47 15.60
CA PRO A 103 2.73 -2.63 16.78
C PRO A 103 1.38 -2.33 17.43
N ASN A 104 1.39 -2.04 18.73
CA ASN A 104 0.19 -1.54 19.39
C ASN A 104 0.06 -0.03 19.15
N ARG A 105 -1.02 0.39 18.46
CA ARG A 105 -1.29 1.81 18.12
C ARG A 105 -1.10 2.78 19.29
N PHE A 106 -1.58 2.42 20.47
CA PHE A 106 -1.60 3.32 21.63
C PHE A 106 -0.28 3.35 22.39
N LYS A 107 0.46 2.23 22.41
CA LYS A 107 1.69 2.09 23.20
C LYS A 107 2.96 2.35 22.39
N ASP A 108 2.95 2.05 21.09
CA ASP A 108 4.14 1.99 20.25
C ASP A 108 4.25 3.12 19.23
N GLY A 109 3.16 3.90 19.08
CA GLY A 109 3.04 4.90 18.03
C GLY A 109 2.80 4.26 16.67
N TYR A 110 3.13 5.01 15.61
CA TYR A 110 2.87 4.61 14.23
C TYR A 110 4.16 4.19 13.52
N GLY A 111 4.12 3.05 12.81
CA GLY A 111 5.20 2.56 11.95
C GLY A 111 6.46 2.05 12.68
N LEU A 112 7.59 2.10 11.97
CA LEU A 112 8.87 1.58 12.42
C LEU A 112 9.60 2.61 13.31
N THR A 113 9.38 2.50 14.62
CA THR A 113 10.04 3.34 15.63
C THR A 113 11.19 2.60 16.32
N LYS A 114 12.08 3.33 17.01
CA LYS A 114 13.14 2.71 17.83
C LYS A 114 12.58 1.73 18.87
N THR A 115 11.42 2.05 19.46
CA THR A 115 10.75 1.19 20.44
C THR A 115 10.24 -0.09 19.78
N THR A 116 9.61 0.00 18.61
CA THR A 116 9.19 -1.15 17.80
C THR A 116 10.37 -2.05 17.44
N VAL A 117 11.49 -1.47 16.99
CA VAL A 117 12.71 -2.24 16.67
C VAL A 117 13.25 -2.98 17.89
N GLN A 118 13.32 -2.33 19.05
CA GLN A 118 13.76 -2.99 20.30
C GLN A 118 12.84 -4.15 20.69
N LYS A 119 11.52 -4.00 20.50
CA LYS A 119 10.55 -5.08 20.75
C LYS A 119 10.73 -6.25 19.79
N VAL A 120 10.95 -5.97 18.51
CA VAL A 120 11.21 -6.99 17.49
C VAL A 120 12.47 -7.77 17.84
N ILE A 121 13.58 -7.11 18.18
CA ILE A 121 14.84 -7.77 18.55
C ILE A 121 14.69 -8.66 19.79
N LYS A 122 13.92 -8.21 20.80
CA LYS A 122 13.67 -8.97 22.03
C LYS A 122 12.69 -10.13 21.84
N LYS A 123 11.84 -10.09 20.81
CA LYS A 123 10.85 -11.14 20.56
C LYS A 123 11.56 -12.38 20.04
N LYS A 124 11.41 -13.50 20.74
CA LYS A 124 11.81 -14.80 20.22
C LYS A 124 10.80 -15.20 19.15
N PHE A 125 11.26 -15.18 17.90
CA PHE A 125 10.53 -15.73 16.77
C PHE A 125 10.89 -17.21 16.61
N ASN A 126 9.94 -18.01 16.14
CA ASN A 126 10.11 -19.46 15.95
C ASN A 126 10.86 -19.78 14.66
#